data_AF-A0A534HHD6-F1
#
_entry.id   AF-A0A534HHD6-F1
#
_cell.length_a   1.000
_cell.length_b   1.000
_cell.length_c   1.000
_cell.angle_alpha   90.00
_cell.angle_beta   90.00
_cell.angle_gamma   90.00
#
_symmetry.space_group_name_H-M   'P 1'
#
loop_
_entity.id
_entity.type
_entity.pdbx_description
1 polymer ?
#
loop_
_entity_poly.entity_id
_entity_poly.type
_entity_poly.pdbx_seq_one_letter_code
_entity_poly.pdbx_strand_id
1 'polypeptide(L)'
;WERVRLAGVQIAGKIFVDKYPMNTLKLPLIARLFPRARILFAWRDPRDVVLSCFRRRFRMNPAMYQMLTLGGAARLYDAVMDFAERARPLLGLEWHEVRYERLMADLAAEMRAVCSFLGLEWSPAMQDFAARAQATQRATPSTAQLARGLDPSGVGHWRHYQAPLEWVQPVLGRWIKRLERDG
;
A
#
# COMPACT_ATOMS: atom_id res chain seq x y z
N TRP A 1 -7.65 24.79 2.35
CA TRP A 1 -8.64 24.68 3.43
C TRP A 1 -9.96 25.35 3.09
N GLU A 2 -9.96 26.54 2.47
CA GLU A 2 -11.19 27.23 2.04
C GLU A 2 -12.14 26.35 1.21
N ARG A 3 -11.65 25.71 0.15
CA ARG A 3 -12.46 24.78 -0.67
C ARG A 3 -13.03 23.58 0.11
N VAL A 4 -12.33 23.12 1.15
CA VAL A 4 -12.80 22.01 2.02
C VAL A 4 -13.91 22.51 2.94
N ARG A 5 -13.78 23.74 3.45
CA ARG A 5 -14.78 24.41 4.27
C ARG A 5 -16.07 24.69 3.49
N LEU A 6 -15.92 25.16 2.24
CA LEU A 6 -17.03 25.40 1.31
C LEU A 6 -17.77 24.11 0.91
N ALA A 7 -17.11 22.95 0.96
CA ALA A 7 -17.74 21.66 0.73
C ALA A 7 -18.62 21.18 1.90
N GLY A 8 -18.75 21.96 2.98
CA GLY A 8 -19.59 21.64 4.14
C GLY A 8 -19.10 20.47 4.99
N VAL A 9 -17.87 20.00 4.76
CA VAL A 9 -17.31 18.84 5.48
C VAL A 9 -16.87 19.27 6.87
N GLN A 10 -17.53 18.75 7.91
CA GLN A 10 -17.04 18.86 9.29
C GLN A 10 -15.75 18.06 9.45
N ILE A 11 -14.62 18.76 9.56
CA ILE A 11 -13.26 18.18 9.67
C ILE A 11 -12.75 18.11 11.11
N ALA A 12 -13.37 18.82 12.05
CA ALA A 12 -12.97 18.79 13.46
C ALA A 12 -13.09 17.36 14.01
N GLY A 13 -12.06 16.91 14.73
CA GLY A 13 -11.98 15.57 15.31
C GLY A 13 -11.79 14.43 14.29
N LYS A 14 -11.53 14.73 13.01
CA LYS A 14 -11.33 13.70 11.98
C LYS A 14 -9.88 13.64 11.51
N ILE A 15 -9.45 12.43 11.16
CA ILE A 15 -8.19 12.19 10.47
C ILE A 15 -8.45 12.16 8.97
N PHE A 16 -7.70 12.97 8.22
CA PHE A 16 -7.69 12.90 6.77
C PHE A 16 -6.69 11.84 6.31
N VAL A 17 -7.14 10.92 5.45
CA VAL A 17 -6.33 9.85 4.89
C VAL A 17 -6.29 10.04 3.37
N ASP A 18 -5.09 10.21 2.82
CA ASP A 18 -4.86 10.14 1.38
C ASP A 18 -4.16 8.83 1.04
N LYS A 19 -4.71 8.08 0.08
CA LYS A 19 -4.19 6.76 -0.30
C LYS A 19 -4.02 6.70 -1.80
N TYR A 20 -2.77 6.85 -2.22
CA TYR A 20 -2.33 6.60 -3.59
C TYR A 20 -0.91 6.01 -3.58
N PRO A 21 -0.69 4.78 -4.09
CA PRO A 21 0.62 4.12 -3.98
C PRO A 21 1.80 4.92 -4.53
N MET A 22 1.61 5.70 -5.59
CA MET A 22 2.71 6.53 -6.15
C MET A 22 2.96 7.81 -5.36
N ASN A 23 2.25 8.07 -4.26
CA ASN A 23 2.64 9.10 -3.30
C ASN A 23 3.97 8.79 -2.62
N THR A 24 4.46 7.55 -2.67
CA THR A 24 5.82 7.21 -2.27
C THR A 24 6.85 8.13 -2.93
N LEU A 25 6.70 8.42 -4.22
CA LEU A 25 7.60 9.33 -4.96
C LEU A 25 7.42 10.82 -4.58
N LYS A 26 6.38 11.14 -3.80
CA LYS A 26 6.08 12.49 -3.30
C LYS A 26 6.42 12.66 -1.83
N LEU A 27 7.01 11.67 -1.17
CA LEU A 27 7.30 11.71 0.26
C LEU A 27 8.07 12.97 0.71
N PRO A 28 9.13 13.43 0.00
CA PRO A 28 9.80 14.69 0.37
C PRO A 28 8.88 15.92 0.32
N LEU A 29 8.02 15.99 -0.70
CA LEU A 29 7.04 17.07 -0.82
C LEU A 29 5.97 16.98 0.29
N ILE A 30 5.50 15.77 0.60
CA ILE A 30 4.55 15.52 1.69
C ILE A 30 5.18 15.96 3.03
N ALA A 31 6.41 15.58 3.32
CA ALA A 31 7.11 15.98 4.54
C ALA A 31 7.25 17.51 4.64
N ARG A 32 7.53 18.18 3.52
CA ARG A 32 7.68 19.64 3.48
C ARG A 32 6.36 20.38 3.69
N LEU A 33 5.26 19.89 3.13
CA LEU A 33 3.94 20.51 3.21
C LEU A 33 3.17 20.13 4.48
N PHE A 34 3.40 18.92 4.99
CA PHE A 34 2.72 18.32 6.12
C PHE A 34 3.73 17.70 7.09
N PRO A 35 4.49 18.53 7.83
CA PRO A 35 5.55 18.03 8.72
C PRO A 35 5.05 17.18 9.89
N ARG A 36 3.73 17.15 10.14
CA ARG A 36 3.08 16.28 11.13
C ARG A 36 2.33 15.11 10.50
N ALA A 37 2.56 14.84 9.20
CA ALA A 37 1.96 13.69 8.55
C ALA A 37 2.52 12.39 9.14
N ARG A 38 1.65 11.41 9.32
CA ARG A 38 2.02 10.04 9.68
C ARG A 38 1.98 9.18 8.43
N ILE A 39 3.04 8.42 8.17
CA ILE A 39 3.15 7.57 7.00
C ILE A 39 2.82 6.12 7.38
N LEU A 40 1.71 5.62 6.86
CA LEU A 40 1.42 4.19 6.79
C LEU A 40 2.00 3.65 5.48
N PHE A 41 3.08 2.88 5.58
CA PHE A 41 3.77 2.34 4.41
C PHE A 41 3.44 0.87 4.21
N ALA A 42 2.65 0.58 3.19
CA ALA A 42 2.25 -0.79 2.88
C ALA A 42 3.41 -1.56 2.22
N TRP A 43 3.73 -2.74 2.76
CA TRP A 43 4.75 -3.65 2.26
C TRP A 43 4.14 -5.03 2.00
N ARG A 44 4.61 -5.71 0.94
CA ARG A 44 4.15 -7.04 0.51
C ARG A 44 5.27 -7.73 -0.26
N ASP A 45 5.24 -9.07 -0.33
CA ASP A 45 6.14 -9.85 -1.17
C ASP A 45 6.28 -9.20 -2.57
N PRO A 46 7.49 -8.78 -2.97
CA PRO A 46 7.72 -8.09 -4.24
C PRO A 46 7.26 -8.92 -5.44
N ARG A 47 7.34 -10.25 -5.36
CA ARG A 47 6.95 -11.16 -6.44
C ARG A 47 5.45 -11.13 -6.68
N ASP A 48 4.66 -11.12 -5.60
CA ASP A 48 3.20 -10.97 -5.69
C ASP A 48 2.81 -9.59 -6.21
N VAL A 49 3.50 -8.53 -5.78
CA VAL A 49 3.23 -7.16 -6.21
C VAL A 49 3.47 -7.01 -7.71
N VAL A 50 4.65 -7.41 -8.19
CA VAL A 50 5.03 -7.31 -9.61
C VAL A 50 4.08 -8.11 -10.49
N LEU A 51 3.76 -9.35 -10.11
CA LEU A 51 2.82 -10.18 -10.86
C LEU A 51 1.41 -9.58 -10.88
N SER A 52 0.93 -9.09 -9.74
CA SER A 52 -0.40 -8.47 -9.62
C SER A 52 -0.52 -7.21 -10.48
N CYS A 53 0.50 -6.35 -10.44
CA CYS A 53 0.56 -5.14 -11.26
C CYS A 53 0.62 -5.48 -12.75
N PHE A 54 1.48 -6.42 -13.16
CA PHE A 54 1.60 -6.83 -14.55
C PHE A 54 0.28 -7.37 -15.13
N ARG A 55 -0.49 -8.12 -14.35
CA ARG A 55 -1.78 -8.72 -14.78
C ARG A 55 -2.94 -7.74 -14.75
N ARG A 56 -2.75 -6.49 -14.33
CA ARG A 56 -3.84 -5.52 -14.12
C ARG A 56 -3.84 -4.46 -15.22
N ARG A 57 -5.03 -4.21 -15.78
CA ARG A 57 -5.27 -3.07 -16.67
C ARG A 57 -5.44 -1.78 -15.85
N PHE A 58 -4.39 -0.95 -15.79
CA PHE A 58 -4.43 0.36 -15.17
C PHE A 58 -4.83 1.46 -16.15
N ARG A 59 -5.32 2.60 -15.62
CA ARG A 59 -5.38 3.84 -16.38
C ARG A 59 -3.95 4.31 -16.65
N MET A 60 -3.61 4.54 -17.92
CA MET A 60 -2.24 4.78 -18.31
C MET A 60 -1.71 6.13 -17.81
N ASN A 61 -0.49 6.11 -17.27
CA ASN A 61 0.33 7.25 -16.90
C ASN A 61 1.81 6.81 -16.91
N PRO A 62 2.80 7.71 -16.77
CA PRO A 62 4.23 7.36 -16.87
C PRO A 62 4.67 6.16 -16.03
N ALA A 63 4.19 6.05 -14.78
CA ALA A 63 4.51 4.91 -13.92
C ALA A 63 3.80 3.62 -14.40
N MET A 64 2.54 3.71 -14.82
CA MET A 64 1.78 2.54 -15.25
C MET A 64 2.30 1.94 -16.57
N TYR A 65 3.02 2.71 -17.41
CA TYR A 65 3.69 2.16 -18.60
C TYR A 65 4.69 1.06 -18.24
N GLN A 66 5.39 1.20 -17.10
CA GLN A 66 6.34 0.17 -16.67
C GLN A 66 5.64 -1.15 -16.37
N MET A 67 4.36 -1.11 -15.97
CA MET A 67 3.57 -2.30 -15.63
C MET A 67 3.10 -3.10 -16.85
N LEU A 68 3.36 -2.63 -18.08
CA LEU A 68 3.06 -3.37 -19.31
C LEU A 68 3.99 -4.57 -19.53
N THR A 69 5.11 -4.63 -18.82
CA THR A 69 6.06 -5.76 -18.88
C THR A 69 6.45 -6.18 -17.48
N LEU A 70 6.75 -7.47 -17.28
CA LEU A 70 7.26 -7.97 -16.00
C LEU A 70 8.56 -7.25 -15.60
N GLY A 71 9.48 -7.06 -16.53
CA GLY A 71 10.75 -6.38 -16.27
C GLY A 71 10.59 -4.91 -15.90
N GLY A 72 9.69 -4.19 -16.57
CA GLY A 72 9.37 -2.80 -16.22
C GLY A 72 8.73 -2.72 -14.83
N ALA A 73 7.77 -3.60 -14.52
CA ALA A 73 7.12 -3.66 -13.21
C ALA A 73 8.14 -3.93 -12.10
N ALA A 74 9.07 -4.88 -12.32
CA ALA A 74 10.12 -5.20 -11.36
C ALA A 74 11.08 -4.03 -11.11
N ARG A 75 11.56 -3.36 -12.17
CA ARG A 75 12.42 -2.18 -12.04
C ARG A 75 11.72 -1.00 -11.38
N LEU A 76 10.45 -0.78 -11.69
CA LEU A 76 9.67 0.27 -11.05
C LEU A 76 9.49 0.00 -9.55
N TYR A 77 9.15 -1.24 -9.20
CA TYR A 77 9.07 -1.65 -7.79
C TYR A 77 10.41 -1.38 -7.10
N ASP A 78 11.51 -1.88 -7.66
CA ASP A 78 12.84 -1.72 -7.10
C ASP A 78 13.22 -0.25 -6.87
N ALA A 79 13.02 0.61 -7.88
CA ALA A 79 13.31 2.03 -7.77
C ALA A 79 12.45 2.76 -6.74
N VAL A 80 11.14 2.45 -6.68
CA VAL A 80 10.20 3.09 -5.74
C VAL A 80 10.50 2.68 -4.30
N MET A 81 10.79 1.40 -4.05
CA MET A 81 11.09 0.90 -2.71
C MET A 81 12.47 1.38 -2.23
N ASP A 82 13.48 1.43 -3.12
CA ASP A 82 14.80 2.01 -2.79
C ASP A 82 14.69 3.48 -2.44
N PHE A 83 13.93 4.23 -3.24
CA PHE A 83 13.64 5.64 -2.95
C PHE A 83 13.01 5.80 -1.56
N ALA A 84 12.01 4.97 -1.23
CA ALA A 84 11.35 5.02 0.07
C ALA A 84 12.32 4.75 1.23
N GLU A 85 13.15 3.71 1.14
CA GLU A 85 14.13 3.36 2.17
C GLU A 85 15.18 4.46 2.38
N ARG A 86 15.69 5.03 1.28
CA ARG A 86 16.67 6.13 1.35
C ARG A 86 16.06 7.43 1.84
N ALA A 87 14.82 7.72 1.45
CA ALA A 87 14.14 8.94 1.86
C ALA A 87 13.74 8.89 3.34
N ARG A 88 13.21 7.75 3.83
CA ARG A 88 12.66 7.61 5.19
C ARG A 88 13.47 8.29 6.31
N PRO A 89 14.79 8.02 6.49
CA PRO A 89 15.56 8.65 7.57
C PRO A 89 15.73 10.16 7.43
N LEU A 90 15.52 10.72 6.23
CA LEU A 90 15.70 12.14 5.91
C LEU A 90 14.42 12.96 6.10
N LEU A 91 13.26 12.33 6.21
CA LEU A 91 11.96 13.04 6.19
C LEU A 91 11.53 13.59 7.56
N GLY A 92 12.05 13.01 8.65
CA GLY A 92 11.61 13.37 10.02
C GLY A 92 10.13 13.10 10.30
N LEU A 93 9.47 12.26 9.49
CA LEU A 93 8.07 11.89 9.67
C LEU A 93 7.93 10.61 10.50
N GLU A 94 6.84 10.52 11.25
CA GLU A 94 6.42 9.26 11.87
C GLU A 94 6.11 8.22 10.78
N TRP A 95 6.61 7.00 10.95
CA TRP A 95 6.52 5.94 9.94
C TRP A 95 6.16 4.60 10.56
N HIS A 96 5.10 3.99 10.05
CA HIS A 96 4.66 2.65 10.44
C HIS A 96 4.49 1.79 9.19
N GLU A 97 5.16 0.64 9.16
CA GLU A 97 5.07 -0.31 8.06
C GLU A 97 3.94 -1.29 8.31
N VAL A 98 3.06 -1.44 7.33
CA VAL A 98 1.94 -2.39 7.36
C VAL A 98 2.28 -3.53 6.42
N ARG A 99 2.54 -4.72 6.96
CA ARG A 99 2.92 -5.88 6.16
C ARG A 99 1.67 -6.64 5.74
N TYR A 100 1.44 -6.75 4.43
CA TYR A 100 0.27 -7.41 3.87
C TYR A 100 0.11 -8.84 4.39
N GLU A 101 1.18 -9.63 4.48
CA GLU A 101 1.08 -11.01 4.96
C GLU A 101 0.64 -11.08 6.43
N ARG A 102 1.06 -10.12 7.28
CA ARG A 102 0.62 -10.04 8.68
C ARG A 102 -0.83 -9.57 8.79
N LEU A 103 -1.20 -8.56 8.00
CA LEU A 103 -2.58 -8.08 7.88
C LEU A 103 -3.54 -9.21 7.47
N MET A 104 -3.11 -10.07 6.54
CA MET A 104 -3.92 -11.20 6.07
C MET A 104 -3.98 -12.33 7.11
N ALA A 105 -2.95 -12.51 7.92
CA ALA A 105 -2.90 -13.53 8.96
C ALA A 105 -3.71 -13.15 10.21
N ASP A 106 -3.60 -11.89 10.66
CA ASP A 106 -4.36 -11.34 11.78
C ASP A 106 -4.71 -9.87 11.55
N LEU A 107 -5.87 -9.65 10.94
CA LEU A 107 -6.42 -8.32 10.68
C LEU A 107 -6.60 -7.51 11.97
N ALA A 108 -7.06 -8.15 13.04
CA ALA A 108 -7.40 -7.45 14.27
C ALA A 108 -6.14 -6.91 14.96
N ALA A 109 -5.09 -7.71 15.05
CA ALA A 109 -3.81 -7.30 15.59
C ALA A 109 -3.18 -6.16 14.77
N GLU A 110 -3.11 -6.30 13.45
CA GLU A 110 -2.50 -5.29 12.58
C GLU A 110 -3.31 -3.98 12.62
N MET A 111 -4.65 -4.06 12.57
CA MET A 111 -5.49 -2.85 12.64
C MET A 111 -5.43 -2.16 14.00
N ARG A 112 -5.23 -2.89 15.11
CA ARG A 112 -4.97 -2.26 16.42
C ARG A 112 -3.66 -1.48 16.42
N ALA A 113 -2.60 -2.04 15.82
CA ALA A 113 -1.31 -1.35 15.68
C ALA A 113 -1.44 -0.08 14.82
N VAL A 114 -2.15 -0.17 13.69
CA VAL A 114 -2.45 0.99 12.82
C VAL A 114 -3.27 2.04 13.56
N CYS A 115 -4.32 1.65 14.29
CA CYS A 115 -5.13 2.57 15.09
C CYS A 115 -4.29 3.28 16.15
N SER A 116 -3.47 2.54 16.89
CA SER A 116 -2.54 3.10 17.89
C SER A 116 -1.59 4.13 17.26
N PHE A 117 -0.95 3.77 16.14
CA PHE A 117 -0.09 4.68 15.39
C PHE A 117 -0.81 5.94 14.90
N LEU A 118 -2.07 5.83 14.49
CA LEU A 118 -2.88 6.97 14.07
C LEU A 118 -3.50 7.75 15.24
N GLY A 119 -3.39 7.27 16.48
CA GLY A 119 -4.10 7.85 17.63
C GLY A 119 -5.62 7.69 17.55
N LEU A 120 -6.09 6.61 16.93
CA LEU A 120 -7.49 6.24 16.81
C LEU A 120 -7.85 5.14 17.80
N GLU A 121 -9.07 5.18 18.30
CA GLU A 121 -9.63 4.06 19.06
C GLU A 121 -10.00 2.92 18.10
N TRP A 122 -9.52 1.72 18.39
CA TRP A 122 -9.91 0.53 17.63
C TRP A 122 -11.33 0.10 18.00
N SER A 123 -12.12 -0.25 16.99
CA SER A 123 -13.45 -0.84 17.18
C SER A 123 -13.54 -2.18 16.46
N PRO A 124 -14.13 -3.23 17.07
CA PRO A 124 -14.37 -4.51 16.39
C PRO A 124 -15.12 -4.34 15.05
N ALA A 125 -15.99 -3.33 14.95
CA ALA A 125 -16.72 -3.01 13.72
C ALA A 125 -15.83 -2.59 12.54
N MET A 126 -14.54 -2.28 12.76
CA MET A 126 -13.58 -2.02 11.69
C MET A 126 -13.22 -3.29 10.91
N GLN A 127 -13.46 -4.48 11.46
CA GLN A 127 -13.27 -5.75 10.77
C GLN A 127 -14.34 -6.00 9.70
N ASP A 128 -15.54 -5.44 9.89
CA ASP A 128 -16.62 -5.48 8.89
C ASP A 128 -16.44 -4.40 7.80
N PHE A 129 -15.23 -4.35 7.23
CA PHE A 129 -14.93 -3.43 6.14
C PHE A 129 -15.60 -3.85 4.83
N ALA A 130 -15.94 -5.13 4.66
CA ALA A 130 -16.50 -5.67 3.43
C ALA A 130 -17.93 -5.14 3.18
N ALA A 131 -18.79 -5.17 4.19
CA ALA A 131 -20.14 -4.60 4.11
C ALA A 131 -20.09 -3.10 3.81
N ARG A 132 -19.16 -2.38 4.46
CA ARG A 132 -18.93 -0.94 4.21
C ARG A 132 -18.40 -0.68 2.80
N ALA A 133 -17.50 -1.52 2.29
CA ALA A 133 -16.95 -1.40 0.94
C ALA A 133 -18.03 -1.57 -0.13
N GLN A 134 -18.97 -2.51 0.06
CA GLN A 134 -20.14 -2.71 -0.80
C GLN A 134 -21.05 -1.48 -0.81
N ALA A 135 -21.25 -0.83 0.35
CA ALA A 135 -22.08 0.36 0.48
C ALA A 135 -21.45 1.63 -0.11
N THR A 136 -20.11 1.69 -0.24
CA THR A 136 -19.41 2.89 -0.75
C THR A 136 -19.13 2.81 -2.25
N GLN A 137 -19.59 3.80 -3.02
CA GLN A 137 -19.32 3.95 -4.47
C GLN A 137 -17.88 4.41 -4.80
N ARG A 138 -16.87 4.10 -3.97
CA ARG A 138 -15.48 4.45 -4.27
C ARG A 138 -14.93 3.49 -5.32
N ALA A 139 -14.98 3.88 -6.59
CA ALA A 139 -14.42 3.10 -7.70
C ALA A 139 -12.88 3.08 -7.64
N THR A 140 -12.31 2.08 -6.98
CA THR A 140 -10.88 1.76 -7.07
C THR A 140 -10.71 0.34 -7.61
N PRO A 141 -9.58 0.02 -8.27
CA PRO A 141 -9.34 -1.32 -8.81
C PRO A 141 -9.53 -2.46 -7.80
N SER A 142 -9.29 -2.18 -6.52
CA SER A 142 -9.39 -3.13 -5.40
C SER A 142 -10.78 -3.20 -4.76
N THR A 143 -11.73 -2.31 -5.09
CA THR A 143 -13.03 -2.23 -4.38
C THR A 143 -13.85 -3.52 -4.50
N ALA A 144 -13.91 -4.12 -5.69
CA ALA A 144 -14.59 -5.40 -5.91
C ALA A 144 -13.94 -6.56 -5.14
N GLN A 145 -12.63 -6.49 -4.87
CA GLN A 145 -11.94 -7.48 -4.05
C GLN A 145 -12.26 -7.29 -2.57
N LEU A 146 -12.22 -6.04 -2.08
CA LEU A 146 -12.54 -5.72 -0.68
C LEU A 146 -13.99 -6.06 -0.31
N ALA A 147 -14.91 -5.93 -1.26
CA ALA A 147 -16.31 -6.30 -1.08
C ALA A 147 -16.53 -7.81 -0.80
N ARG A 148 -15.56 -8.66 -1.14
CA ARG A 148 -15.60 -10.12 -0.88
C ARG A 148 -14.95 -10.50 0.45
N GLY A 149 -14.49 -9.54 1.25
CA GLY A 149 -13.75 -9.78 2.49
C GLY A 149 -12.25 -9.98 2.24
N LEU A 150 -11.57 -10.54 3.25
CA LEU A 150 -10.17 -10.89 3.15
C LEU A 150 -10.00 -12.16 2.31
N ASP A 151 -9.19 -12.05 1.25
CA ASP A 151 -8.86 -13.14 0.36
C ASP A 151 -7.36 -13.46 0.47
N PRO A 152 -6.97 -14.54 1.18
CA PRO A 152 -5.58 -14.93 1.36
C PRO A 152 -4.95 -15.50 0.09
N SER A 153 -5.73 -15.78 -0.97
CA SER A 153 -5.18 -16.29 -2.23
C SER A 153 -4.18 -15.33 -2.89
N GLY A 154 -4.19 -14.05 -2.50
CA GLY A 154 -3.17 -13.10 -2.90
C GLY A 154 -1.77 -13.41 -2.34
N VAL A 155 -1.66 -14.04 -1.16
CA VAL A 155 -0.37 -14.30 -0.52
C VAL A 155 0.29 -15.51 -1.17
N GLY A 156 1.47 -15.31 -1.75
CA GLY A 156 2.24 -16.37 -2.38
C GLY A 156 1.69 -16.85 -3.72
N HIS A 157 0.78 -16.10 -4.34
CA HIS A 157 0.21 -16.43 -5.66
C HIS A 157 1.28 -16.50 -6.74
N TRP A 158 2.38 -15.75 -6.56
CA TRP A 158 3.55 -15.78 -7.43
C TRP A 158 4.13 -17.18 -7.63
N ARG A 159 3.97 -18.11 -6.67
CA ARG A 159 4.50 -19.48 -6.76
C ARG A 159 3.92 -20.25 -7.94
N HIS A 160 2.66 -20.00 -8.30
CA HIS A 160 2.05 -20.59 -9.50
C HIS A 160 2.70 -20.09 -10.81
N TYR A 161 3.48 -19.00 -10.74
CA TYR A 161 4.16 -18.36 -11.86
C TYR A 161 5.67 -18.25 -11.60
N GLN A 162 6.23 -19.12 -10.76
CA GLN A 162 7.63 -19.04 -10.35
C GLN A 162 8.58 -19.07 -11.54
N ALA A 163 8.40 -20.00 -12.48
CA ALA A 163 9.24 -20.12 -13.67
C ALA A 163 9.18 -18.86 -14.57
N PRO A 164 8.00 -18.35 -14.97
CA PRO A 164 7.92 -17.08 -15.71
C PRO A 164 8.51 -15.85 -14.99
N LEU A 165 8.55 -15.86 -13.65
CA LEU A 165 9.09 -14.77 -12.84
C LEU A 165 10.60 -14.87 -12.62
N GLU A 166 11.21 -16.03 -12.85
CA GLU A 166 12.61 -16.32 -12.49
C GLU A 166 13.58 -15.24 -12.96
N TRP A 167 13.47 -14.81 -14.23
CA TRP A 167 14.38 -13.84 -14.82
C TRP A 167 14.28 -12.42 -14.23
N VAL A 168 13.16 -12.04 -13.59
CA VAL A 168 13.03 -10.75 -12.89
C VAL A 168 13.37 -10.82 -11.41
N GLN A 169 13.45 -12.02 -10.81
CA GLN A 169 13.75 -12.16 -9.39
C GLN A 169 15.09 -11.55 -8.97
N PRO A 170 16.18 -11.57 -9.78
CA PRO A 170 17.42 -10.88 -9.43
C PRO A 170 17.23 -9.38 -9.12
N VAL A 171 16.35 -8.69 -9.87
CA VAL A 171 16.00 -7.28 -9.61
C VAL A 171 15.32 -7.11 -8.25
N LEU A 172 14.54 -8.11 -7.84
CA LEU A 172 13.79 -8.10 -6.59
C LEU A 172 14.57 -8.71 -5.41
N GLY A 173 15.79 -9.20 -5.63
CA GLY A 173 16.49 -10.08 -4.70
C GLY A 173 16.71 -9.47 -3.31
N ARG A 174 17.04 -8.17 -3.23
CA ARG A 174 17.18 -7.49 -1.92
C ARG A 174 15.87 -7.42 -1.14
N TRP A 175 14.75 -7.25 -1.84
CA TRP A 175 13.42 -7.12 -1.24
C TRP A 175 12.89 -8.47 -0.77
N ILE A 176 13.20 -9.53 -1.54
CA ILE A 176 12.93 -10.91 -1.14
C ILE A 176 13.69 -11.24 0.14
N LYS A 177 15.01 -10.94 0.20
CA LYS A 177 15.82 -11.15 1.40
C LYS A 177 15.32 -10.34 2.60
N ARG A 178 14.90 -9.09 2.38
CA ARG A 178 14.28 -8.26 3.44
C ARG A 178 13.01 -8.93 3.98
N LEU A 179 12.14 -9.42 3.10
CA LEU A 179 10.91 -10.11 3.48
C LEU A 179 11.17 -11.36 4.35
N GLU A 180 12.23 -12.12 4.01
CA GLU A 180 12.64 -13.33 4.72
C GLU A 180 13.25 -13.03 6.10
N ARG A 181 14.00 -11.93 6.23
CA ARG A 181 14.54 -11.49 7.52
C ARG A 181 13.46 -10.99 8.48
N ASP A 182 12.44 -10.33 7.93
CA ASP A 182 11.39 -9.68 8.71
C ASP A 182 10.18 -10.61 8.95
N GLY A 183 10.24 -11.88 8.51
CA GLY A 183 9.22 -12.93 8.67
C GLY A 183 9.53 -13.87 9.81
#